data_AF-A0AAD9G843-F1
#
_entry.id   AF-A0AAD9G843-F1
#
_cell.length_a   1.000
_cell.length_b   1.000
_cell.length_c   1.000
_cell.angle_alpha   90.00
_cell.angle_beta   90.00
_cell.angle_gamma   90.00
#
_symmetry.space_group_name_H-M   'P 1'
#
loop_
_entity.id
_entity.type
_entity.pdbx_description
1 polymer ?
#
loop_
_entity_poly.entity_id
_entity_poly.type
_entity_poly.pdbx_seq_one_letter_code
_entity_poly.pdbx_strand_id
1 'polypeptide(L)'
;MRLITHNLLMCNTEKCVNGYPLKISPSIVDDACKTISQELNPQFIRKMLQRMDYPSLVDAAKSVGLDLPASYSESDLENDSFLAQVHHCILEFHVLEATLTCPQCGRVYTISKGMHESHVHMRLQASLTCYTANPKTRISISLASVTCRYPNLLNRIDYSLQCLRVPVC
;
A
#
# COMPACT_ATOMS: atom_id res chain seq x y z
N MET A 1 3.18 -7.98 -4.95
CA MET A 1 3.43 -6.60 -4.50
C MET A 1 4.94 -6.41 -4.37
N ARG A 2 5.49 -5.31 -4.88
CA ARG A 2 6.92 -4.98 -4.70
C ARG A 2 7.16 -4.32 -3.34
N LEU A 3 8.35 -4.46 -2.75
CA LEU A 3 8.67 -3.80 -1.48
C LEU A 3 8.64 -2.27 -1.59
N ILE A 4 8.93 -1.71 -2.77
CA ILE A 4 8.74 -0.28 -3.05
C ILE A 4 7.32 0.20 -2.74
N THR A 5 6.33 -0.61 -3.10
CA THR A 5 4.92 -0.27 -2.90
C THR A 5 4.60 -0.32 -1.42
N HIS A 6 5.10 -1.32 -0.70
CA HIS A 6 4.94 -1.43 0.75
C HIS A 6 5.45 -0.18 1.48
N ASN A 7 6.61 0.34 1.09
CA ASN A 7 7.19 1.53 1.69
C ASN A 7 6.35 2.80 1.50
N LEU A 8 5.38 2.79 0.58
CA LEU A 8 4.46 3.90 0.33
C LEU A 8 3.05 3.65 0.89
N LEU A 9 2.77 2.46 1.43
CA LEU A 9 1.46 2.09 1.96
C LEU A 9 1.32 2.46 3.43
N MET A 10 0.25 3.18 3.76
CA MET A 10 -0.14 3.51 5.14
C MET A 10 -1.59 3.08 5.42
N CYS A 11 -1.90 2.84 6.69
CA CYS A 11 -3.28 2.61 7.09
C CYS A 11 -4.12 3.89 6.96
N ASN A 12 -5.15 3.87 6.12
CA ASN A 12 -6.05 5.01 5.89
C ASN A 12 -7.40 4.86 6.64
N THR A 13 -7.40 4.35 7.87
CA THR A 13 -8.63 4.21 8.66
C THR A 13 -8.79 5.44 9.56
N GLU A 14 -9.99 5.97 9.71
CA GLU A 14 -10.29 7.18 10.51
C GLU A 14 -9.80 7.09 11.97
N LYS A 15 -9.73 5.88 12.52
CA LYS A 15 -9.23 5.60 13.88
C LYS A 15 -7.70 5.56 13.99
N CYS A 16 -6.97 5.83 12.91
CA CYS A 16 -5.54 5.63 12.82
C CYS A 16 -4.85 6.95 12.42
N VAL A 17 -4.08 7.53 13.35
CA VAL A 17 -3.32 8.77 13.10
C VAL A 17 -1.96 8.48 12.46
N ASN A 18 -1.23 7.47 12.97
CA ASN A 18 0.13 7.12 12.51
C ASN A 18 0.25 5.63 12.15
N GLY A 19 -0.38 5.23 11.05
CA GLY A 19 -0.50 3.82 10.63
C GLY A 19 0.63 3.30 9.73
N TYR A 20 1.85 3.81 9.92
CA TYR A 20 3.02 3.51 9.09
C TYR A 20 4.25 3.20 9.96
N PRO A 21 5.12 2.25 9.57
CA PRO A 21 4.95 1.28 8.48
C PRO A 21 4.00 0.14 8.85
N LEU A 22 3.44 -0.52 7.83
CA LEU A 22 2.63 -1.73 8.04
C LEU A 22 3.57 -2.92 8.33
N LYS A 23 3.21 -3.81 9.26
CA LYS A 23 4.04 -4.99 9.55
C LYS A 23 3.76 -6.11 8.55
N ILE A 24 4.78 -6.58 7.84
CA ILE A 24 4.66 -7.71 6.91
C ILE A 24 4.79 -9.01 7.69
N SER A 25 3.89 -9.95 7.45
CA SER A 25 4.01 -11.34 7.88
C SER A 25 3.77 -12.23 6.67
N PRO A 26 4.84 -12.77 6.04
CA PRO A 26 4.72 -13.63 4.87
C PRO A 26 4.02 -14.94 5.22
N SER A 27 3.27 -15.48 4.27
CA SER A 27 2.66 -16.80 4.42
C SER A 27 3.72 -17.91 4.35
N ILE A 28 3.48 -19.06 4.99
CA ILE A 28 4.39 -20.23 5.03
C ILE A 28 4.35 -21.03 3.70
N VAL A 29 3.68 -20.51 2.67
CA VAL A 29 3.54 -21.21 1.38
C VAL A 29 4.83 -21.05 0.58
N ASP A 30 5.30 -22.13 -0.07
CA ASP A 30 6.56 -22.14 -0.83
C ASP A 30 6.62 -21.06 -1.94
N ASP A 31 5.46 -20.64 -2.47
CA ASP A 31 5.33 -19.60 -3.51
C ASP A 31 4.92 -18.22 -2.95
N ALA A 32 5.07 -17.97 -1.64
CA ALA A 32 4.65 -16.70 -1.03
C ALA A 32 5.46 -15.49 -1.52
N CYS A 33 6.71 -15.72 -1.96
CA CYS A 33 7.60 -14.69 -2.49
C CYS A 33 8.21 -15.14 -3.82
N LYS A 34 8.44 -14.19 -4.73
CA LYS A 34 9.03 -14.43 -6.04
C LYS A 34 10.03 -13.34 -6.37
N THR A 35 11.21 -13.74 -6.84
CA THR A 35 12.19 -12.81 -7.39
C THR A 35 12.06 -12.76 -8.91
N ILE A 36 11.94 -11.56 -9.46
CA ILE A 36 11.87 -11.32 -10.91
C ILE A 36 13.01 -10.37 -11.26
N SER A 37 13.97 -10.84 -12.06
CA SER A 37 15.11 -10.01 -12.44
C SER A 37 14.67 -8.80 -13.28
N GLN A 38 15.25 -7.64 -13.00
CA GLN A 38 14.99 -6.40 -13.71
C GLN A 38 16.29 -5.67 -14.02
N GLU A 39 16.28 -4.79 -15.03
CA GLU A 39 17.44 -3.97 -15.35
C GLU A 39 17.76 -3.00 -14.19
N LEU A 40 19.03 -2.94 -13.81
CA LEU A 40 19.52 -2.04 -12.79
C LEU A 40 19.69 -0.63 -13.36
N ASN A 41 18.93 0.32 -12.84
CA ASN A 41 19.11 1.73 -13.10
C ASN A 41 19.60 2.45 -11.83
N PRO A 42 20.92 2.73 -11.70
CA PRO A 42 21.49 3.29 -10.49
C PRO A 42 20.97 4.70 -10.19
N GLN A 43 20.69 5.49 -11.23
CA GLN A 43 20.16 6.85 -11.08
C GLN A 43 18.73 6.84 -10.52
N PHE A 44 17.91 5.84 -10.90
CA PHE A 44 16.58 5.64 -10.35
C PHE A 44 16.66 5.29 -8.86
N ILE A 45 17.53 4.36 -8.47
CA ILE A 45 17.68 3.92 -7.07
C ILE A 45 18.10 5.09 -6.18
N ARG A 46 19.09 5.89 -6.60
CA ARG A 46 19.52 7.10 -5.86
C ARG A 46 18.38 8.08 -5.63
N LYS A 47 17.59 8.38 -6.66
CA LYS A 47 16.42 9.26 -6.55
C LYS A 47 15.32 8.67 -5.67
N MET A 48 15.15 7.35 -5.70
CA MET A 48 14.11 6.68 -4.94
C MET A 48 14.45 6.65 -3.45
N LEU A 49 15.71 6.37 -3.09
CA LEU A 49 16.19 6.38 -1.71
C LEU A 49 15.95 7.73 -1.01
N GLN A 50 16.00 8.84 -1.74
CA GLN A 50 15.69 10.18 -1.20
C GLN A 50 14.21 10.38 -0.85
N ARG A 51 13.30 9.57 -1.42
CA ARG A 51 11.84 9.71 -1.26
C ARG A 51 11.22 8.65 -0.36
N MET A 52 11.95 7.56 -0.12
CA MET A 52 11.49 6.43 0.68
C MET A 52 12.01 6.53 2.10
N ASP A 53 11.29 5.91 3.01
CA ASP A 53 11.77 5.72 4.37
C ASP A 53 12.65 4.47 4.43
N TYR A 54 13.96 4.65 4.46
CA TYR A 54 14.93 3.56 4.53
C TYR A 54 14.77 2.63 5.75
N PRO A 55 14.58 3.12 6.99
CA PRO A 55 14.44 2.22 8.13
C PRO A 55 13.20 1.30 7.99
N SER A 56 12.08 1.82 7.49
CA SER A 56 10.90 0.99 7.20
C SER A 56 11.18 -0.06 6.10
N LEU A 57 12.02 0.25 5.12
CA LEU A 57 12.44 -0.72 4.11
C LEU A 57 13.29 -1.84 4.72
N VAL A 58 14.23 -1.51 5.61
CA VAL A 58 15.08 -2.48 6.31
C VAL A 58 14.22 -3.43 7.16
N ASP A 59 13.23 -2.91 7.88
CA ASP A 59 12.32 -3.73 8.68
C ASP A 59 11.44 -4.64 7.80
N ALA A 60 10.96 -4.12 6.67
CA ALA A 60 10.22 -4.91 5.68
C ALA A 60 11.08 -6.01 5.07
N ALA A 61 12.34 -5.71 4.71
CA ALA A 61 13.32 -6.65 4.16
C ALA A 61 13.62 -7.79 5.15
N LYS A 62 13.88 -7.46 6.42
CA LYS A 62 14.07 -8.45 7.49
C LYS A 62 12.87 -9.38 7.64
N SER A 63 11.66 -8.84 7.52
CA SER A 63 10.41 -9.62 7.65
C SER A 63 10.23 -10.66 6.53
N VAL A 64 10.87 -10.44 5.38
CA VAL A 64 10.83 -11.36 4.22
C VAL A 64 12.12 -12.15 4.04
N GLY A 65 13.09 -12.02 4.96
CA GLY A 65 14.36 -12.75 4.93
C GLY A 65 15.43 -12.15 4.02
N LEU A 66 15.31 -10.88 3.64
CA LEU A 66 16.35 -10.15 2.91
C LEU A 66 17.24 -9.38 3.88
N ASP A 67 18.54 -9.31 3.58
CA ASP A 67 19.51 -8.57 4.38
C ASP A 67 19.84 -7.23 3.70
N LEU A 68 19.67 -6.14 4.46
CA LEU A 68 20.01 -4.78 4.06
C LEU A 68 20.72 -4.10 5.24
N PRO A 69 21.72 -3.24 4.97
CA PRO A 69 22.42 -2.55 6.04
C PRO A 69 21.45 -1.64 6.82
N ALA A 70 21.71 -1.45 8.11
CA ALA A 70 20.79 -0.69 8.98
C ALA A 70 20.69 0.81 8.61
N SER A 71 21.74 1.35 8.00
CA SER A 71 21.83 2.73 7.54
C SER A 71 22.75 2.79 6.32
N TYR A 72 22.64 3.87 5.55
CA TYR A 72 23.56 4.16 4.44
C TYR A 72 24.12 5.57 4.57
N SER A 73 25.30 5.78 4.00
CA SER A 73 26.01 7.05 3.90
C SER A 73 26.02 7.55 2.44
N GLU A 74 26.47 8.79 2.20
CA GLU A 74 26.59 9.32 0.84
C GLU A 74 27.58 8.50 -0.02
N SER A 75 28.64 7.97 0.59
CA SER A 75 29.61 7.10 -0.08
C SER A 75 28.98 5.78 -0.56
N ASP A 76 27.97 5.27 0.15
CA ASP A 76 27.28 4.05 -0.26
C ASP A 76 26.42 4.26 -1.52
N LEU A 77 25.98 5.50 -1.79
CA LEU A 77 25.24 5.83 -3.00
C LEU A 77 26.11 5.77 -4.27
N GLU A 78 27.43 5.83 -4.12
CA GLU A 78 28.39 5.66 -5.21
C GLU A 78 28.81 4.19 -5.40
N ASN A 79 28.51 3.33 -4.43
CA ASN A 79 28.88 1.93 -4.46
C ASN A 79 27.84 1.10 -5.24
N ASP A 80 28.24 0.57 -6.40
CA ASP A 80 27.38 -0.24 -7.26
C ASP A 80 26.86 -1.52 -6.57
N SER A 81 27.63 -2.10 -5.65
CA SER A 81 27.20 -3.29 -4.89
C SER A 81 26.02 -2.99 -3.98
N PHE A 82 26.06 -1.84 -3.29
CA PHE A 82 24.95 -1.39 -2.45
C PHE A 82 23.71 -1.08 -3.29
N LEU A 83 23.88 -0.37 -4.40
CA LEU A 83 22.78 -0.05 -5.32
C LEU A 83 22.13 -1.31 -5.89
N ALA A 84 22.91 -2.35 -6.18
CA ALA A 84 22.40 -3.64 -6.63
C ALA A 84 21.59 -4.37 -5.55
N GLN A 85 22.05 -4.38 -4.29
CA GLN A 85 21.29 -4.97 -3.19
C GLN A 85 19.96 -4.26 -2.95
N VAL A 86 19.97 -2.93 -2.98
CA VAL A 86 18.76 -2.11 -2.82
C VAL A 86 17.82 -2.32 -4.00
N HIS A 87 18.33 -2.36 -5.23
CA HIS A 87 17.53 -2.63 -6.44
C HIS A 87 16.84 -4.00 -6.34
N HIS A 88 17.57 -5.03 -5.95
CA HIS A 88 17.05 -6.38 -5.74
C HIS A 88 15.86 -6.37 -4.77
N CYS A 89 16.02 -5.73 -3.61
CA CYS A 89 14.97 -5.66 -2.60
C CYS A 89 13.73 -4.91 -3.10
N ILE A 90 13.93 -3.76 -3.75
CA ILE A 90 12.85 -2.82 -4.05
C ILE A 90 12.05 -3.21 -5.29
N LEU A 91 12.74 -3.67 -6.34
CA LEU A 91 12.16 -3.91 -7.66
C LEU A 91 12.02 -5.40 -7.98
N GLU A 92 13.06 -6.19 -7.71
CA GLU A 92 13.07 -7.60 -8.10
C GLU A 92 12.24 -8.47 -7.16
N PHE A 93 12.18 -8.15 -5.87
CA PHE A 93 11.47 -8.94 -4.88
C PHE A 93 9.96 -8.65 -4.88
N HIS A 94 9.16 -9.70 -5.10
CA HIS A 94 7.71 -9.65 -5.13
C HIS A 94 7.10 -10.52 -4.04
N VAL A 95 6.32 -9.91 -3.16
CA VAL A 95 5.48 -10.60 -2.17
C VAL A 95 4.15 -10.97 -2.85
N LEU A 96 3.88 -12.27 -3.00
CA LEU A 96 2.67 -12.80 -3.62
C LEU A 96 1.58 -13.10 -2.58
N GLU A 97 1.98 -13.65 -1.43
CA GLU A 97 1.08 -13.99 -0.33
C GLU A 97 1.66 -13.56 1.03
N ALA A 98 0.99 -12.61 1.68
CA ALA A 98 1.38 -12.12 2.99
C ALA A 98 0.23 -11.40 3.67
N THR A 99 0.37 -11.14 4.96
CA THR A 99 -0.53 -10.28 5.72
C THR A 99 0.22 -9.00 6.13
N LEU A 100 -0.44 -7.85 5.99
CA LEU A 100 0.05 -6.55 6.44
C LEU A 100 -0.79 -6.09 7.63
N THR A 101 -0.17 -5.89 8.79
CA THR A 101 -0.88 -5.48 10.00
C THR A 101 -0.53 -4.05 10.37
N CYS A 102 -1.55 -3.21 10.56
CA CYS A 102 -1.35 -1.85 11.07
C CYS A 102 -0.95 -1.90 12.56
N PRO A 103 0.16 -1.26 12.96
CA PRO A 103 0.62 -1.27 14.35
C PRO A 103 -0.28 -0.48 15.31
N GLN A 104 -1.07 0.48 14.82
CA GLN A 104 -1.91 1.34 15.66
C GLN A 104 -3.33 0.78 15.84
N CYS A 105 -4.03 0.50 14.73
CA CYS A 105 -5.43 0.09 14.79
C CYS A 105 -5.63 -1.43 14.74
N GLY A 106 -4.56 -2.21 14.55
CA GLY A 106 -4.62 -3.67 14.47
C GLY A 106 -5.30 -4.22 13.21
N ARG A 107 -5.61 -3.37 12.23
CA ARG A 107 -6.25 -3.81 10.98
C ARG A 107 -5.30 -4.65 10.15
N VAL A 108 -5.79 -5.80 9.69
CA VAL A 108 -5.06 -6.74 8.86
C VAL A 108 -5.48 -6.60 7.41
N TYR A 109 -4.50 -6.55 6.51
CA TYR A 109 -4.69 -6.52 5.07
C TYR A 109 -4.01 -7.75 4.46
N THR A 110 -4.77 -8.59 3.79
CA THR A 110 -4.27 -9.82 3.18
C THR A 110 -3.89 -9.57 1.73
N ILE A 111 -2.67 -9.95 1.37
CA ILE A 111 -2.19 -10.05 -0.01
C ILE A 111 -2.36 -11.51 -0.41
N SER A 112 -3.16 -11.78 -1.44
CA SER A 112 -3.38 -13.12 -1.99
C SER A 112 -3.18 -13.09 -3.49
N LYS A 113 -2.45 -14.07 -4.05
CA LYS A 113 -2.17 -14.25 -5.49
C LYS A 113 -2.05 -12.94 -6.25
N GLY A 114 -0.91 -12.28 -6.06
CA GLY A 114 -0.49 -11.02 -6.69
C GLY A 114 -1.35 -10.60 -7.87
N MET A 115 -2.43 -9.87 -7.57
CA MET A 115 -3.28 -9.27 -8.61
C MET A 115 -2.36 -8.40 -9.47
N HIS A 116 -2.18 -8.83 -10.72
CA HIS A 116 -1.53 -8.06 -11.76
C HIS A 116 -2.19 -6.68 -11.82
N GLU A 117 -1.33 -5.65 -11.83
CA GLU A 117 -1.64 -4.29 -12.24
C GLU A 117 -2.68 -3.51 -11.41
N SER A 118 -2.18 -2.40 -10.82
CA SER A 118 -2.86 -1.13 -10.50
C SER A 118 -4.16 -1.10 -9.68
N HIS A 119 -4.81 -2.22 -9.45
CA HIS A 119 -5.86 -2.38 -8.45
C HIS A 119 -5.27 -3.23 -7.32
N VAL A 120 -4.46 -2.61 -6.45
CA VAL A 120 -4.56 -2.95 -5.03
C VAL A 120 -5.95 -2.47 -4.60
N HIS A 121 -6.97 -3.20 -5.04
CA HIS A 121 -8.15 -3.34 -4.23
C HIS A 121 -7.64 -4.12 -3.03
N MET A 122 -7.06 -3.37 -2.09
CA MET A 122 -7.24 -3.65 -0.69
C MET A 122 -8.75 -3.85 -0.60
N ARG A 123 -9.20 -5.09 -0.78
CA ARG A 123 -10.50 -5.55 -0.31
C ARG A 123 -10.37 -5.40 1.20
N LEU A 124 -10.47 -4.15 1.64
CA LEU A 124 -11.32 -3.75 2.72
C LEU A 124 -12.62 -4.53 2.45
N GLN A 125 -12.66 -5.79 2.87
CA GLN A 125 -13.88 -6.32 3.43
C GLN A 125 -14.12 -5.48 4.70
N ALA A 126 -14.39 -4.19 4.52
CA ALA A 126 -15.49 -3.59 5.22
C ALA A 126 -16.66 -4.46 4.80
N SER A 127 -16.96 -5.44 5.66
CA SER A 127 -18.33 -5.83 5.88
C SER A 127 -19.16 -4.56 5.72
N LEU A 128 -19.91 -4.50 4.62
CA LEU A 128 -20.92 -3.49 4.39
C LEU A 128 -22.02 -3.75 5.44
N THR A 129 -21.75 -3.43 6.70
CA THR A 129 -22.79 -2.97 7.58
C THR A 129 -23.06 -1.55 7.13
N CYS A 130 -24.06 -1.42 6.27
CA CYS A 130 -24.68 -0.14 5.94
C CYS A 130 -25.10 0.49 7.27
N TYR A 131 -24.29 1.41 7.80
CA TYR A 131 -24.74 2.29 8.87
C TYR A 131 -25.71 3.27 8.20
N THR A 132 -26.98 2.91 8.17
CA THR A 132 -28.06 3.86 7.92
C THR A 132 -27.96 4.93 9.01
N ALA A 133 -27.53 6.14 8.65
CA ALA A 133 -27.59 7.29 9.53
C ALA A 133 -29.05 7.74 9.71
N ASN A 134 -29.84 7.01 10.52
CA ASN A 134 -31.03 7.54 11.20
C ASN A 134 -31.57 6.54 12.26
N PRO A 135 -31.65 6.90 13.56
CA PRO A 135 -32.20 6.01 14.60
C PRO A 135 -33.73 5.87 14.59
N LYS A 136 -34.45 6.23 13.50
CA LYS A 136 -35.93 6.16 13.47
C LYS A 136 -36.59 5.53 12.24
N THR A 137 -35.87 4.78 11.40
CA THR A 137 -36.51 4.10 10.27
C THR A 137 -36.03 2.66 10.13
N ARG A 138 -36.89 1.73 10.54
CA ARG A 138 -36.76 0.30 10.24
C ARG A 138 -37.14 0.10 8.79
N ILE A 139 -36.16 -0.08 7.91
CA ILE A 139 -36.42 -0.39 6.49
C ILE A 139 -35.80 -1.76 6.22
N SER A 140 -36.67 -2.77 6.10
CA SER A 140 -36.33 -4.07 5.55
C SER A 140 -36.29 -3.96 4.03
N ILE A 141 -35.12 -4.09 3.40
CA ILE A 141 -35.03 -4.21 1.94
C ILE A 141 -34.34 -5.53 1.59
N SER A 142 -35.12 -6.39 0.94
CA SER A 142 -34.68 -7.62 0.27
C SER A 142 -33.79 -7.29 -0.92
N LEU A 143 -32.76 -8.11 -1.13
CA LEU A 143 -31.80 -8.07 -2.24
C LEU A 143 -32.45 -7.76 -3.60
N ALA A 144 -32.11 -6.61 -4.18
CA ALA A 144 -32.17 -6.39 -5.62
C ALA A 144 -31.06 -5.40 -6.02
N SER A 145 -30.20 -5.87 -6.92
CA SER A 145 -29.05 -5.21 -7.54
C SER A 145 -29.29 -3.78 -8.01
N VAL A 146 -28.44 -2.84 -7.57
CA VAL A 146 -28.35 -1.48 -8.13
C VAL A 146 -27.10 -1.39 -9.02
N THR A 147 -27.30 -1.37 -10.33
CA THR A 147 -26.28 -0.96 -11.30
C THR A 147 -26.33 0.56 -11.45
N CYS A 148 -25.22 1.24 -11.15
CA CYS A 148 -25.12 2.68 -11.33
C CYS A 148 -24.66 3.00 -12.76
N ARG A 149 -25.47 3.76 -13.49
CA ARG A 149 -25.23 4.22 -14.86
C ARG A 149 -25.07 5.74 -14.80
N TYR A 150 -23.86 6.27 -15.02
CA TYR A 150 -23.64 7.70 -15.24
C TYR A 150 -22.90 7.91 -16.57
N PRO A 151 -23.52 8.57 -17.57
CA PRO A 151 -22.80 9.09 -18.71
C PRO A 151 -22.41 10.57 -18.46
N ASN A 152 -21.18 10.91 -18.86
CA ASN A 152 -20.69 12.24 -19.21
C ASN A 152 -20.60 13.33 -18.13
N LEU A 153 -19.38 13.53 -17.62
CA LEU A 153 -18.82 14.86 -17.35
C LEU A 153 -17.29 14.80 -17.39
N LEU A 154 -16.78 14.87 -18.63
CA LEU A 154 -15.41 15.27 -18.94
C LEU A 154 -15.28 16.79 -18.69
N ASN A 155 -14.09 17.20 -18.25
CA ASN A 155 -13.58 18.58 -18.11
C ASN A 155 -13.93 19.34 -16.81
N ARG A 156 -13.07 19.22 -15.80
CA ARG A 156 -12.09 20.29 -15.50
C ARG A 156 -11.13 19.85 -14.40
N ILE A 157 -9.85 20.03 -14.71
CA ILE A 157 -8.69 19.91 -13.83
C ILE A 157 -8.60 21.20 -13.00
N ASP A 158 -7.95 21.05 -11.84
CA ASP A 158 -7.16 22.04 -11.08
C ASP A 158 -7.69 22.58 -9.74
N TYR A 159 -7.14 21.96 -8.69
CA TYR A 159 -6.52 22.54 -7.49
C TYR A 159 -6.99 23.91 -7.01
N SER A 160 -7.66 23.93 -5.84
CA SER A 160 -7.18 24.57 -4.61
C SER A 160 -8.34 24.83 -3.64
N LEU A 161 -8.00 24.69 -2.36
CA LEU A 161 -8.73 25.13 -1.16
C LEU A 161 -10.03 25.92 -1.37
N GLN A 162 -11.14 25.42 -0.85
CA GLN A 162 -11.75 26.02 0.35
C GLN A 162 -12.97 25.19 0.77
N CYS A 163 -13.02 24.91 2.08
CA CYS A 163 -14.23 24.47 2.76
C CYS A 163 -15.34 25.51 2.56
N LEU A 164 -16.20 25.33 1.57
CA LEU A 164 -17.45 26.06 1.47
C LEU A 164 -18.58 25.17 1.99
N ARG A 165 -18.96 25.45 3.24
CA ARG A 165 -20.32 25.29 3.73
C ARG A 165 -21.29 25.79 2.67
N VAL A 166 -22.29 24.99 2.31
CA VAL A 166 -23.58 25.50 1.84
C VAL A 166 -24.67 24.49 2.23
N PRO A 167 -25.93 24.94 2.35
CA PRO A 167 -26.74 24.72 3.54
C PRO A 167 -27.87 23.74 3.23
N VAL A 168 -28.50 23.31 4.32
CA VAL A 168 -29.72 22.54 4.32
C VAL A 168 -30.85 23.37 3.68
N CYS A 169 -31.48 22.81 2.65
CA CYS A 169 -32.92 22.92 2.35
C CYS A 169 -33.33 21.64 1.62
#